data_AF-A0A0Q7K732-F1
#
_entry.id   AF-A0A0Q7K732-F1
#
_cell.length_a   1.000
_cell.length_b   1.000
_cell.length_c   1.000
_cell.angle_alpha   90.00
_cell.angle_beta   90.00
_cell.angle_gamma   90.00
#
_symmetry.space_group_name_H-M   'P 1'
#
loop_
_entity.id
_entity.type
_entity.pdbx_description
1 polymer ?
#
loop_
_entity_poly.entity_id
_entity_poly.type
_entity_poly.pdbx_seq_one_letter_code
_entity_poly.pdbx_strand_id
1 'polypeptide(L)'
;MSTITFGQAPQLVRASRTPSAAGAPSAAVRLTRRGKIAVLTLAIVAIGILAVMLGPSSTATDQVGTPEQTTTVAVMPGHTLWQIAAAANPDGDIRATVDDIIELNSLPSASALQMGSEIAVPVYDK
;
A
#
# COMPACT_ATOMS: atom_id res chain seq x y z
N MET A 1 -16.23 99.88 26.12
CA MET A 1 -16.11 98.74 25.18
C MET A 1 -15.13 97.75 25.78
N SER A 2 -15.35 96.47 25.55
CA SER A 2 -15.21 95.39 26.52
C SER A 2 -13.80 94.85 26.80
N THR A 3 -13.63 94.40 28.04
CA THR A 3 -12.68 93.40 28.54
C THR A 3 -12.71 92.11 27.72
N ILE A 4 -11.55 91.56 27.36
CA ILE A 4 -11.40 90.09 27.26
C ILE A 4 -9.94 89.66 27.45
N THR A 5 -9.70 89.19 28.67
CA THR A 5 -8.64 88.28 29.11
C THR A 5 -8.67 86.96 28.35
N PHE A 6 -7.54 86.46 27.88
CA PHE A 6 -7.32 85.01 27.68
C PHE A 6 -5.84 84.65 27.89
N GLY A 7 -5.59 83.82 28.90
CA GLY A 7 -4.36 83.07 29.06
C GLY A 7 -4.55 81.63 28.56
N GLN A 8 -3.46 80.98 28.17
CA GLN A 8 -3.29 79.52 28.27
C GLN A 8 -1.88 79.12 27.80
N ALA A 9 -1.07 78.63 28.74
CA ALA A 9 -0.10 77.56 28.48
C ALA A 9 -0.74 76.27 29.02
N PRO A 10 -0.52 75.09 28.42
CA PRO A 10 0.57 74.27 28.93
C PRO A 10 1.27 73.33 27.92
N GLN A 11 2.58 73.17 28.16
CA GLN A 11 3.34 71.92 28.30
C GLN A 11 3.23 70.84 27.22
N LEU A 12 4.33 70.68 26.48
CA LEU A 12 4.63 69.55 25.60
C LEU A 12 4.77 68.26 26.40
N VAL A 13 3.75 67.41 26.39
CA VAL A 13 3.87 66.02 26.86
C VAL A 13 4.61 65.22 25.77
N ARG A 14 5.93 65.08 25.91
CA ARG A 14 6.69 64.12 25.11
C ARG A 14 6.57 62.74 25.75
N ALA A 15 5.66 61.93 25.24
CA ALA A 15 5.56 60.52 25.62
C ALA A 15 6.83 59.76 25.19
N SER A 16 7.53 59.19 26.17
CA SER A 16 8.60 58.22 25.99
C SER A 16 8.01 56.88 25.54
N ARG A 17 8.34 56.43 24.32
CA ARG A 17 8.01 55.08 23.86
C ARG A 17 9.11 54.12 24.29
N THR A 18 8.76 53.14 25.11
CA THR A 18 9.58 51.95 25.40
C THR A 18 9.64 51.06 24.16
N PRO A 19 10.82 50.52 23.77
CA PRO A 19 10.89 49.55 22.69
C PRO A 19 10.35 48.19 23.17
N SER A 20 9.37 47.67 22.42
CA SER A 20 8.81 46.32 22.59
C SER A 20 9.88 45.29 22.22
N ALA A 21 10.11 44.31 23.09
CA ALA A 21 11.03 43.20 22.87
C ALA A 21 10.57 42.37 21.66
N ALA A 22 11.35 42.42 20.58
CA ALA A 22 11.12 41.65 19.37
C ALA A 22 11.25 40.14 19.66
N GLY A 23 10.20 39.36 19.36
CA GLY A 23 10.24 37.91 19.38
C GLY A 23 11.30 37.38 18.41
N ALA A 24 12.07 36.38 18.84
CA ALA A 24 13.11 35.76 18.04
C ALA A 24 12.52 35.19 16.73
N PRO A 25 13.11 35.44 15.55
CA PRO A 25 12.62 34.86 14.31
C PRO A 25 12.88 33.35 14.32
N SER A 26 11.82 32.56 14.18
CA SER A 26 11.94 31.13 13.84
C SER A 26 12.63 31.04 12.48
N ALA A 27 13.86 30.51 12.47
CA ALA A 27 14.64 30.34 11.25
C ALA A 27 13.92 29.34 10.32
N ALA A 28 13.15 29.85 9.37
CA ALA A 28 12.55 29.04 8.34
C ALA A 28 13.66 28.46 7.46
N VAL A 29 13.90 27.15 7.59
CA VAL A 29 14.91 26.42 6.81
C VAL A 29 14.49 26.45 5.34
N ARG A 30 15.07 27.38 4.58
CA ARG A 30 14.86 27.50 3.14
C ARG A 30 15.75 26.51 2.43
N LEU A 31 15.18 25.34 2.16
CA LEU A 31 15.85 24.31 1.37
C LEU A 31 16.08 24.84 -0.05
N THR A 32 17.35 25.01 -0.41
CA THR A 32 17.75 25.37 -1.78
C THR A 32 17.26 24.29 -2.75
N ARG A 33 17.12 24.62 -4.04
CA ARG A 33 16.58 23.71 -5.06
C ARG A 33 17.28 22.33 -5.05
N ARG A 34 18.58 22.30 -4.73
CA ARG A 34 19.39 21.09 -4.56
C ARG A 34 19.03 20.28 -3.30
N GLY A 35 18.75 20.94 -2.18
CA GLY A 35 18.31 20.26 -0.96
C GLY A 35 16.92 19.64 -1.10
N LYS A 36 16.00 20.26 -1.87
CA LYS A 36 14.70 19.65 -2.19
C LYS A 36 14.84 18.36 -2.98
N ILE A 37 15.77 18.31 -3.94
CA ILE A 37 16.06 17.10 -4.71
C ILE A 37 16.63 16.02 -3.78
N ALA A 38 17.58 16.35 -2.91
CA ALA A 38 18.17 15.39 -1.98
C ALA A 38 17.13 14.78 -1.01
N VAL A 39 16.22 15.60 -0.48
CA VAL A 39 15.14 15.12 0.40
C VAL A 39 14.14 14.25 -0.36
N LEU A 40 13.78 14.63 -1.59
CA LEU A 40 12.91 13.82 -2.43
C LEU A 40 13.53 12.45 -2.74
N THR A 41 14.80 12.42 -3.14
CA THR A 41 15.51 11.16 -3.42
C THR A 41 15.58 10.28 -2.18
N LEU A 42 15.85 10.87 -1.01
CA LEU A 42 15.91 10.15 0.25
C LEU A 42 14.53 9.57 0.62
N ALA A 43 13.46 10.34 0.43
CA ALA A 43 12.09 9.89 0.67
C ALA A 43 11.70 8.73 -0.25
N ILE A 44 12.03 8.80 -1.55
CA ILE A 44 11.76 7.72 -2.50
C ILE A 44 12.50 6.44 -2.10
N VAL A 45 13.79 6.54 -1.73
CA VAL A 45 14.57 5.38 -1.27
C VAL A 45 13.97 4.79 -0.01
N ALA A 46 13.60 5.61 0.97
CA ALA A 46 12.98 5.15 2.21
C ALA A 46 11.64 4.43 1.96
N ILE A 47 10.80 4.97 1.07
CA ILE A 47 9.55 4.34 0.66
C ILE A 47 9.83 3.02 -0.05
N GLY A 48 10.82 2.96 -0.94
CA GLY A 48 11.23 1.73 -1.63
C GLY A 48 11.66 0.64 -0.65
N ILE A 49 12.49 0.98 0.34
CA ILE A 49 12.91 0.05 1.40
C ILE A 49 11.69 -0.43 2.20
N LEU A 50 10.80 0.48 2.59
CA LEU A 50 9.61 0.13 3.34
C LEU A 50 8.66 -0.76 2.52
N ALA A 51 8.53 -0.51 1.21
CA ALA A 51 7.74 -1.32 0.30
C ALA A 51 8.34 -2.72 0.10
N VAL A 52 9.67 -2.88 0.16
CA VAL A 52 10.30 -4.21 0.15
C VAL A 52 10.08 -4.93 1.49
N MET A 53 10.14 -4.21 2.62
CA MET A 53 9.99 -4.80 3.95
C MET A 53 8.53 -5.15 4.30
N LEU A 54 7.57 -4.32 3.88
CA LEU A 54 6.13 -4.45 4.18
C LEU A 54 5.32 -4.87 2.95
N GLY A 55 5.96 -5.06 1.80
CA GLY A 55 5.31 -5.52 0.59
C GLY A 55 4.75 -6.93 0.77
N PRO A 56 3.73 -7.31 -0.03
CA PRO A 56 3.24 -8.68 -0.03
C PRO A 56 4.41 -9.63 -0.32
N SER A 57 4.74 -10.46 0.66
CA SER A 57 5.72 -11.53 0.49
C SER A 57 5.09 -12.59 -0.42
N SER A 58 5.27 -12.45 -1.73
CA SER A 58 5.19 -13.61 -2.62
C SER A 58 6.32 -14.53 -2.18
N THR A 59 5.99 -15.66 -1.57
CA THR A 59 6.94 -16.74 -1.29
C THR A 59 7.39 -17.33 -2.63
N ALA A 60 8.30 -16.64 -3.32
CA ALA A 60 9.19 -17.29 -4.26
C ALA A 60 10.14 -18.12 -3.40
N THR A 61 9.74 -19.36 -3.11
CA THR A 61 10.61 -20.31 -2.44
C THR A 61 11.89 -20.40 -3.27
N ASP A 62 13.07 -20.15 -2.68
CA ASP A 62 14.40 -20.30 -3.31
C ASP A 62 14.72 -21.76 -3.74
N GLN A 63 13.72 -22.64 -3.76
CA GLN A 63 13.77 -23.83 -4.59
C GLN A 63 13.62 -23.37 -6.04
N VAL A 64 14.59 -23.73 -6.88
CA VAL A 64 14.29 -24.05 -8.28
C VAL A 64 13.30 -25.22 -8.23
N GLY A 65 12.04 -24.91 -7.92
CA GLY A 65 10.97 -25.85 -7.83
C GLY A 65 10.74 -26.31 -9.25
N THR A 66 10.96 -27.59 -9.51
CA THR A 66 10.38 -28.24 -10.67
C THR A 66 8.93 -27.76 -10.74
N PRO A 67 8.50 -27.09 -11.83
CA PRO A 67 7.12 -26.65 -11.91
C PRO A 67 6.25 -27.88 -11.68
N GLU A 68 5.39 -27.82 -10.65
CA GLU A 68 4.36 -28.83 -10.41
C GLU A 68 3.70 -29.14 -11.75
N GLN A 69 3.84 -30.39 -12.20
CA GLN A 69 3.36 -30.77 -13.52
C GLN A 69 1.84 -30.65 -13.48
N THR A 70 1.30 -29.72 -14.24
CA THR A 70 -0.13 -29.43 -14.26
C THR A 70 -0.68 -29.69 -15.65
N THR A 71 -1.91 -30.17 -15.71
CA THR A 71 -2.69 -30.31 -16.93
C THR A 71 -3.88 -29.39 -16.89
N THR A 72 -4.23 -28.84 -18.04
CA THR A 72 -5.36 -27.93 -18.12
C THR A 72 -6.61 -28.66 -18.59
N VAL A 73 -7.72 -28.48 -17.87
CA VAL A 73 -8.98 -29.17 -18.10
C VAL A 73 -10.09 -28.14 -18.32
N ALA A 74 -10.76 -28.23 -19.47
CA ALA A 74 -11.97 -27.44 -19.74
C ALA A 74 -13.16 -28.04 -18.98
N VAL A 75 -13.86 -27.22 -18.20
CA VAL A 75 -15.03 -27.65 -17.42
C VAL A 75 -16.23 -27.76 -18.35
N MET A 76 -16.72 -28.99 -18.55
CA MET A 76 -17.93 -29.26 -19.33
C MET A 76 -19.20 -29.22 -18.47
N PRO A 77 -20.38 -29.02 -19.07
CA PRO A 77 -21.64 -29.12 -18.34
C PRO A 77 -21.78 -30.49 -17.64
N GLY A 78 -22.07 -30.47 -16.34
CA GLY A 78 -22.19 -31.68 -15.53
C GLY A 78 -20.89 -32.18 -14.90
N HIS A 79 -19.73 -31.58 -15.23
CA HIS A 79 -18.51 -31.82 -14.47
C HIS A 79 -18.60 -31.21 -13.08
N THR A 80 -18.09 -31.95 -12.11
CA THR A 80 -17.89 -31.47 -10.74
C THR A 80 -16.42 -31.52 -10.41
N LEU A 81 -15.96 -30.62 -9.52
CA LEU A 81 -14.56 -30.61 -9.10
C LEU A 81 -14.13 -31.96 -8.51
N TRP A 82 -15.05 -32.63 -7.82
CA TRP A 82 -14.86 -33.96 -7.28
C TRP A 82 -14.59 -35.02 -8.34
N GLN A 83 -15.34 -35.00 -9.45
CA GLN A 83 -15.10 -35.94 -10.56
C GLN A 83 -13.76 -35.66 -11.25
N ILE A 84 -13.39 -34.40 -11.41
CA ILE A 84 -12.11 -34.01 -12.00
C ILE A 84 -10.96 -34.46 -11.10
N ALA A 85 -11.05 -34.23 -9.80
CA ALA A 85 -10.07 -34.68 -8.81
C ALA A 85 -9.94 -36.21 -8.80
N ALA A 86 -11.06 -36.93 -8.77
CA ALA A 86 -11.07 -38.40 -8.80
C ALA A 86 -10.47 -38.97 -10.09
N ALA A 87 -10.61 -38.28 -11.22
CA ALA A 87 -9.98 -38.67 -12.48
C ALA A 87 -8.48 -38.35 -12.52
N ALA A 88 -8.06 -37.27 -11.86
CA ALA A 88 -6.66 -36.83 -11.80
C ALA A 88 -5.81 -37.70 -10.86
N ASN A 89 -6.38 -38.12 -9.72
CA ASN A 89 -5.71 -38.93 -8.71
C ASN A 89 -6.59 -40.09 -8.23
N PRO A 90 -6.79 -41.14 -9.05
CA PRO A 90 -7.70 -42.24 -8.73
C PRO A 90 -7.25 -43.09 -7.52
N ASP A 91 -5.93 -43.19 -7.29
CA ASP A 91 -5.34 -44.03 -6.25
C ASP A 91 -4.98 -43.26 -4.97
N GLY A 92 -5.08 -41.92 -4.99
CA GLY A 92 -4.75 -41.03 -3.88
C GLY A 92 -5.96 -40.52 -3.08
N ASP A 93 -5.70 -39.53 -2.22
CA ASP A 93 -6.77 -38.86 -1.46
C ASP A 93 -7.45 -37.79 -2.32
N ILE A 94 -8.65 -38.13 -2.80
CA ILE A 94 -9.49 -37.25 -3.60
C ILE A 94 -9.79 -35.93 -2.88
N ARG A 95 -9.93 -35.92 -1.54
CA ARG A 95 -10.20 -34.67 -0.81
C ARG A 95 -9.00 -33.74 -0.85
N ALA A 96 -7.81 -34.27 -0.61
CA ALA A 96 -6.58 -33.50 -0.71
C ALA A 96 -6.40 -32.96 -2.14
N THR A 97 -6.66 -33.78 -3.16
CA THR A 97 -6.60 -33.33 -4.56
C THR A 97 -7.64 -32.24 -4.89
N VAL A 98 -8.84 -32.29 -4.31
CA VAL A 98 -9.81 -31.19 -4.45
C VAL A 98 -9.25 -29.90 -3.84
N ASP A 99 -8.67 -29.97 -2.64
CA ASP A 99 -8.09 -28.81 -1.97
C ASP A 99 -6.90 -28.25 -2.76
N ASP A 100 -6.03 -29.10 -3.32
CA ASP A 100 -4.92 -28.71 -4.19
C ASP A 100 -5.43 -27.95 -5.43
N ILE A 101 -6.49 -28.45 -6.09
CA ILE A 101 -7.06 -27.80 -7.27
C ILE A 101 -7.70 -26.45 -6.90
N ILE A 102 -8.35 -26.36 -5.73
CA ILE A 102 -8.93 -25.10 -5.24
C ILE A 102 -7.83 -24.06 -5.03
N GLU A 103 -6.74 -24.43 -4.35
CA GLU A 103 -5.61 -23.56 -4.09
C GLU A 103 -4.94 -23.11 -5.40
N LEU A 104 -4.66 -24.06 -6.29
CA LEU A 104 -3.99 -23.80 -7.57
C LEU A 104 -4.78 -22.84 -8.47
N ASN A 105 -6.11 -22.90 -8.45
CA ASN A 105 -6.98 -22.06 -9.28
C ASN A 105 -7.58 -20.88 -8.51
N SER A 106 -7.20 -20.68 -7.25
CA SER A 106 -7.79 -19.65 -6.36
C SER A 106 -9.32 -19.70 -6.34
N LEU A 107 -9.89 -20.90 -6.32
CA LEU A 107 -11.34 -21.08 -6.26
C LEU A 107 -11.84 -20.78 -4.84
N PRO A 108 -13.01 -20.16 -4.67
CA PRO A 108 -13.54 -19.87 -3.33
C PRO A 108 -14.12 -21.11 -2.64
N SER A 109 -14.50 -22.15 -3.39
CA SER A 109 -14.94 -23.45 -2.86
C SER A 109 -15.02 -24.49 -3.98
N ALA A 110 -15.15 -25.77 -3.62
CA ALA A 110 -15.33 -26.86 -4.59
C ALA A 110 -16.59 -26.72 -5.47
N SER A 111 -17.62 -26.05 -4.95
CA SER A 111 -18.89 -25.82 -5.65
C SER A 111 -18.86 -24.60 -6.58
N ALA A 112 -17.81 -23.77 -6.50
CA ALA A 112 -17.69 -22.55 -7.28
C ALA A 112 -17.10 -22.77 -8.68
N LEU A 113 -17.14 -24.02 -9.18
CA LEU A 113 -16.65 -24.38 -10.48
C LEU A 113 -17.55 -23.82 -11.58
N GLN A 114 -17.01 -22.97 -12.46
CA GLN A 114 -17.75 -22.36 -13.54
C GLN A 114 -17.71 -23.23 -14.80
N MET A 115 -18.84 -23.35 -15.50
CA MET A 115 -18.89 -24.09 -16.76
C MET A 115 -18.18 -23.31 -17.87
N GLY A 116 -17.45 -24.02 -18.72
CA GLY A 116 -16.67 -23.43 -19.81
C GLY A 116 -15.39 -22.71 -19.35
N SER A 117 -15.12 -22.66 -18.04
CA SER A 117 -13.82 -22.21 -17.55
C SER A 117 -12.77 -23.29 -17.73
N GLU A 118 -11.54 -22.86 -17.86
CA GLU A 118 -10.38 -23.72 -17.95
C GLU A 118 -9.68 -23.73 -16.59
N ILE A 119 -9.46 -24.91 -16.02
CA ILE A 119 -8.84 -25.08 -14.71
C ILE A 119 -7.53 -25.87 -14.82
N ALA A 120 -6.53 -25.50 -14.01
CA ALA A 120 -5.30 -26.25 -13.85
C ALA A 120 -5.50 -27.39 -12.85
N VAL A 121 -4.97 -28.57 -13.15
CA VAL A 121 -5.10 -29.76 -12.32
C VAL A 121 -3.71 -30.38 -12.13
N PRO A 122 -3.28 -30.69 -10.90
CA PRO A 122 -2.01 -31.36 -10.67
C PRO A 122 -1.96 -32.75 -11.32
N VAL A 123 -0.79 -33.13 -11.82
CA VAL A 123 -0.53 -34.47 -12.37
C VAL A 123 0.09 -35.33 -11.29
N TYR A 124 -0.62 -36.39 -10.91
CA TYR A 124 -0.15 -37.38 -9.95
C TYR A 124 0.45 -38.56 -10.72
N ASP A 125 1.58 -39.07 -10.23
CA ASP A 125 2.17 -40.30 -10.77
C ASP A 125 1.32 -41.50 -10.34
N LYS A 126 1.16 -42.48 -11.22
CA LYS A 126 0.23 -43.62 -11.03
C LYS A 126 0.90 -44.79 -10.35
#